data_AF-A0A150GJ33-F1
#
_entry.id   AF-A0A150GJ33-F1
#
_cell.length_a   1.000
_cell.length_b   1.000
_cell.length_c   1.000
_cell.angle_alpha   90.00
_cell.angle_beta   90.00
_cell.angle_gamma   90.00
#
_symmetry.space_group_name_H-M   'P 1'
#
loop_
_entity.id
_entity.type
_entity.pdbx_description
1 polymer ?
#
loop_
_entity_poly.entity_id
_entity_poly.type
_entity_poly.pdbx_seq_one_letter_code
_entity_poly.pdbx_strand_id
1 'polypeptide(L)'
;MDSFSLPFLVTILAMADIGLFADRAAVMQALLATLASVLCAVAAVTSPSPAPRYLTASAGVLMAFIIVFTLRRVFPINDQLKVDKDLERARRNLMVWEQLHLYRTLLSLAALASAASALWQLASP
;
A
#
# COMPACT_ATOMS: atom_id res chain seq x y z
N MET A 1 17.01 -39.37 -0.81
CA MET A 1 16.08 -38.68 -1.74
C MET A 1 14.84 -38.40 -0.93
N ASP A 2 14.86 -37.25 -0.27
CA ASP A 2 13.88 -36.96 0.77
C ASP A 2 12.56 -36.57 0.11
N SER A 3 11.52 -37.33 0.46
CA SER A 3 10.14 -37.06 0.07
C SER A 3 9.73 -35.72 0.66
N PHE A 4 9.77 -34.66 -0.15
CA PHE A 4 9.06 -33.43 0.12
C PHE A 4 7.59 -33.79 0.39
N SER A 5 7.14 -33.59 1.63
CA SER A 5 5.75 -33.83 1.99
C SER A 5 4.86 -32.90 1.17
N LEU A 6 3.83 -33.44 0.53
CA LEU A 6 2.79 -32.69 -0.19
C LEU A 6 2.39 -31.33 0.44
N PRO A 7 2.17 -31.21 1.78
CA PRO A 7 1.88 -29.92 2.42
C PRO A 7 3.00 -28.87 2.30
N PHE A 8 4.26 -29.30 2.23
CA PHE A 8 5.41 -28.41 2.06
C PHE A 8 5.45 -27.82 0.65
N LEU A 9 5.23 -28.63 -0.38
CA LEU A 9 5.17 -28.18 -1.76
C LEU A 9 4.01 -27.19 -1.98
N VAL A 10 2.85 -27.45 -1.37
CA VAL A 10 1.68 -26.56 -1.41
C VAL A 10 1.97 -25.22 -0.75
N THR A 11 2.69 -25.21 0.38
CA THR A 11 3.06 -23.97 1.07
C THR A 11 3.99 -23.11 0.23
N ILE A 12 5.01 -23.71 -0.40
CA ILE A 12 5.94 -22.99 -1.29
C ILE A 12 5.21 -22.43 -2.53
N LEU A 13 4.36 -23.23 -3.16
CA LEU A 13 3.58 -22.77 -4.32
C LEU A 13 2.62 -21.64 -3.95
N ALA A 14 1.94 -21.74 -2.80
CA ALA A 14 1.09 -20.67 -2.29
C ALA A 14 1.88 -19.38 -2.01
N MET A 15 3.09 -19.47 -1.44
CA MET A 15 3.95 -18.30 -1.19
C MET A 15 4.44 -17.65 -2.48
N ALA A 16 4.79 -18.44 -3.50
CA ALA A 16 5.20 -17.94 -4.81
C ALA A 16 4.05 -17.21 -5.53
N ASP A 17 2.84 -17.78 -5.50
CA ASP A 17 1.64 -17.12 -6.04
C ASP A 17 1.33 -15.83 -5.30
N ILE A 18 1.37 -15.84 -3.96
CA ILE A 18 1.16 -14.64 -3.13
C ILE A 18 2.16 -13.54 -3.52
N GLY A 19 3.44 -13.87 -3.71
CA GLY A 19 4.46 -12.90 -4.11
C GLY A 19 4.19 -12.26 -5.48
N LEU A 20 3.73 -13.03 -6.46
CA LEU A 20 3.41 -12.51 -7.81
C LEU A 20 2.15 -11.64 -7.80
N PHE A 21 1.11 -12.04 -7.06
CA PHE A 21 -0.11 -11.25 -6.88
C PHE A 21 0.19 -9.95 -6.12
N ALA A 22 1.01 -10.00 -5.07
CA ALA A 22 1.38 -8.85 -4.26
C ALA A 22 2.11 -7.78 -5.07
N ASP A 23 2.93 -8.18 -6.04
CA ASP A 23 3.63 -7.26 -6.95
C ASP A 23 2.68 -6.48 -7.85
N ARG A 24 1.80 -7.18 -8.57
CA ARG A 24 0.83 -6.55 -9.47
C ARG A 24 -0.09 -5.61 -8.69
N ALA A 25 -0.53 -6.04 -7.52
CA ALA A 25 -1.33 -5.23 -6.61
C ALA A 25 -0.55 -3.98 -6.15
N ALA A 26 0.72 -4.11 -5.78
CA ALA A 26 1.56 -2.99 -5.35
C ALA A 26 1.77 -1.97 -6.48
N VAL A 27 1.98 -2.41 -7.72
CA VAL A 27 2.08 -1.52 -8.90
C VAL A 27 0.76 -0.77 -9.12
N MET A 28 -0.37 -1.48 -9.17
CA MET A 28 -1.68 -0.86 -9.37
C MET A 28 -2.00 0.16 -8.27
N GLN A 29 -1.70 -0.18 -7.01
CA GLN A 29 -1.88 0.71 -5.89
C GLN A 29 -0.97 1.94 -5.96
N ALA A 30 0.29 1.79 -6.37
CA ALA A 30 1.20 2.93 -6.54
C ALA A 30 0.70 3.89 -7.63
N LEU A 31 0.18 3.37 -8.74
CA LEU A 31 -0.42 4.18 -9.81
C LEU A 31 -1.67 4.92 -9.33
N LEU A 32 -2.57 4.24 -8.63
CA LEU A 32 -3.77 4.85 -8.06
C LEU A 32 -3.42 5.91 -7.01
N ALA A 33 -2.45 5.64 -6.14
CA ALA A 33 -1.98 6.61 -5.15
C ALA A 33 -1.33 7.83 -5.82
N THR A 34 -0.60 7.62 -6.93
CA THR A 34 -0.03 8.72 -7.72
C THR A 34 -1.13 9.61 -8.29
N LEU A 35 -2.12 9.01 -8.94
CA LEU A 35 -3.25 9.73 -9.49
C LEU A 35 -4.02 10.49 -8.40
N ALA A 36 -4.31 9.84 -7.27
CA ALA A 36 -4.98 10.45 -6.14
C ALA A 36 -4.17 11.62 -5.57
N SER A 37 -2.85 11.50 -5.46
CA SER A 37 -1.97 12.57 -4.98
C SER A 37 -2.00 13.79 -5.91
N VAL A 38 -1.96 13.58 -7.23
CA VAL A 38 -2.08 14.66 -8.23
C VAL A 38 -3.44 15.34 -8.13
N LEU A 39 -4.54 14.58 -8.06
CA LEU A 39 -5.88 15.14 -7.92
C LEU A 39 -6.03 15.94 -6.62
N CYS A 40 -5.48 15.46 -5.51
CA CYS A 40 -5.44 16.18 -4.24
C CYS A 40 -4.65 17.49 -4.33
N ALA A 41 -3.51 17.49 -5.03
CA ALA A 41 -2.71 18.70 -5.24
C ALA A 41 -3.47 19.74 -6.07
N VAL A 42 -4.14 19.31 -7.14
CA VAL A 42 -5.02 20.20 -7.93
C VAL A 42 -6.14 20.77 -7.07
N ALA A 43 -6.84 19.92 -6.31
CA ALA A 43 -7.93 20.34 -5.44
C ALA A 43 -7.49 21.29 -4.32
N ALA A 44 -6.27 21.16 -3.82
CA ALA A 44 -5.71 22.08 -2.83
C ALA A 44 -5.49 23.48 -3.42
N VAL A 45 -4.95 23.56 -4.65
CA VAL A 45 -4.69 24.84 -5.32
C VAL A 45 -5.97 25.52 -5.79
N THR A 46 -6.98 24.75 -6.22
CA THR A 46 -8.26 25.29 -6.70
C THR A 46 -9.29 25.52 -5.61
N SER A 47 -9.07 25.01 -4.39
CA SER A 47 -10.01 25.17 -3.28
C SER A 47 -10.22 26.65 -2.90
N PRO A 48 -11.48 27.13 -2.87
CA PRO A 48 -11.81 28.52 -2.59
C PRO A 48 -11.63 28.88 -1.11
N SER A 49 -11.72 27.91 -0.20
CA SER A 49 -11.62 28.11 1.24
C SER A 49 -10.42 27.38 1.86
N PRO A 50 -9.85 27.89 2.99
CA PRO A 50 -8.63 27.32 3.58
C PRO A 50 -8.83 25.89 4.10
N ALA A 51 -9.98 25.57 4.68
CA ALA A 51 -10.22 24.27 5.32
C ALA A 51 -10.15 23.07 4.35
N PRO A 52 -10.93 23.01 3.24
CA PRO A 52 -10.81 21.93 2.26
C PRO A 52 -9.46 21.94 1.54
N ARG A 53 -8.82 23.11 1.39
CA ARG A 53 -7.44 23.21 0.88
C ARG A 53 -6.45 22.44 1.76
N TYR A 54 -6.45 22.66 3.08
CA TYR A 54 -5.53 21.95 3.97
C TYR A 54 -5.81 20.45 4.05
N LEU A 55 -7.09 20.06 4.05
CA LEU A 55 -7.48 18.66 4.06
C LEU A 55 -7.04 17.94 2.79
N THR A 56 -7.35 18.47 1.61
CA THR A 56 -6.90 17.89 0.33
C THR A 56 -5.37 17.87 0.21
N ALA A 57 -4.67 18.93 0.65
CA ALA A 57 -3.21 18.93 0.69
C ALA A 57 -2.65 17.81 1.59
N SER A 58 -3.21 17.62 2.79
CA SER A 58 -2.79 16.55 3.71
C SER A 58 -3.04 15.15 3.13
N ALA A 59 -4.17 14.95 2.47
CA ALA A 59 -4.47 13.70 1.77
C ALA A 59 -3.46 13.43 0.64
N GLY A 60 -3.11 14.46 -0.14
CA GLY A 60 -2.11 14.36 -1.20
C GLY A 60 -0.72 13.98 -0.69
N VAL A 61 -0.29 14.56 0.44
CA VAL A 61 0.99 14.24 1.09
C VAL A 61 0.98 12.81 1.64
N LEU A 62 -0.10 12.37 2.28
CA LEU A 62 -0.23 10.99 2.75
C LEU A 62 -0.16 9.99 1.59
N MET A 63 -0.81 10.28 0.46
CA MET A 63 -0.70 9.45 -0.74
C MET A 63 0.72 9.39 -1.29
N ALA A 64 1.43 10.53 -1.35
CA ALA A 64 2.83 10.56 -1.75
C ALA A 64 3.71 9.72 -0.81
N PHE A 65 3.46 9.79 0.50
CA PHE A 65 4.15 8.96 1.48
C PHE A 65 3.87 7.47 1.29
N ILE A 66 2.61 7.09 1.01
CA ILE A 66 2.23 5.71 0.70
C ILE A 66 3.00 5.16 -0.51
N ILE A 67 3.20 5.97 -1.56
CA ILE A 67 3.99 5.57 -2.73
C ILE A 67 5.43 5.27 -2.33
N VAL A 68 6.09 6.21 -1.64
CA VAL A 68 7.48 6.04 -1.20
C VAL A 68 7.61 4.85 -0.25
N PHE A 69 6.69 4.70 0.70
CA PHE A 69 6.63 3.57 1.62
C PHE A 69 6.49 2.24 0.88
N THR A 70 5.58 2.15 -0.08
CA THR A 70 5.34 0.91 -0.84
C THR A 70 6.60 0.51 -1.63
N LEU A 71 7.20 1.45 -2.36
CA LEU A 71 8.42 1.20 -3.15
C LEU A 71 9.64 0.85 -2.30
N ARG A 72 9.83 1.53 -1.16
CA ARG A 72 11.03 1.36 -0.31
C ARG A 72 10.91 0.20 0.67
N ARG A 73 9.70 -0.16 1.13
CA ARG A 73 9.50 -1.12 2.21
C ARG A 73 8.77 -2.38 1.77
N VAL A 74 7.71 -2.25 0.99
CA VAL A 74 6.86 -3.42 0.62
C VAL A 74 7.48 -4.21 -0.52
N PHE A 75 7.93 -3.54 -1.59
CA PHE A 75 8.53 -4.20 -2.75
C PHE A 75 9.72 -5.12 -2.41
N PRO A 76 10.71 -4.70 -1.61
CA PRO A 76 11.83 -5.57 -1.27
C PRO A 76 11.42 -6.84 -0.50
N ILE A 77 10.34 -6.77 0.28
CA ILE A 77 9.82 -7.94 1.01
C ILE A 77 9.03 -8.85 0.08
N ASN A 78 8.24 -8.29 -0.84
CA ASN A 78 7.58 -9.08 -1.89
C ASN A 78 8.61 -9.88 -2.71
N ASP A 79 9.73 -9.25 -3.09
CA ASP A 79 10.79 -9.92 -3.84
C ASP A 79 11.45 -11.05 -3.02
N GLN A 80 11.69 -10.83 -1.73
CA GLN A 80 12.25 -11.87 -0.86
C GLN A 80 11.28 -13.05 -0.70
N LEU A 81 9.97 -12.79 -0.55
CA LEU A 81 8.95 -13.85 -0.41
C LEU A 81 8.81 -14.73 -1.65
N LYS A 82 9.17 -14.25 -2.85
CA LYS A 82 9.15 -15.07 -4.08
C LYS A 82 10.28 -16.09 -4.14
N VAL A 83 11.43 -15.79 -3.53
CA VAL A 83 12.70 -16.50 -3.79
C VAL A 83 13.24 -17.19 -2.54
N ASP A 84 12.77 -16.84 -1.34
CA ASP A 84 13.23 -17.43 -0.09
C ASP A 84 12.81 -18.91 0.01
N LYS A 85 13.81 -19.79 -0.12
CA LYS A 85 13.69 -21.24 0.09
C LYS A 85 13.81 -21.65 1.56
N ASP A 86 14.24 -20.73 2.42
CA ASP A 86 14.35 -20.92 3.87
C ASP A 86 13.02 -20.56 4.55
N LEU A 87 12.36 -21.55 5.15
CA LEU A 87 11.08 -21.41 5.83
C LEU A 87 11.09 -20.40 6.98
N GLU A 88 12.15 -20.37 7.78
CA GLU A 88 12.21 -19.48 8.94
C GLU A 88 12.40 -18.03 8.50
N ARG A 89 13.17 -17.83 7.43
CA ARG A 89 13.32 -16.51 6.80
C ARG A 89 12.03 -16.06 6.13
N ALA A 90 11.37 -16.94 5.39
CA ALA A 90 10.09 -16.66 4.73
C ALA A 90 9.00 -16.31 5.76
N ARG A 91 8.96 -17.02 6.90
CA ARG A 91 8.04 -16.73 8.01
C ARG A 91 8.29 -15.35 8.64
N ARG A 92 9.55 -14.99 8.90
CA ARG A 92 9.91 -13.63 9.40
C ARG A 92 9.51 -12.56 8.39
N ASN A 93 9.81 -12.78 7.11
CA ASN A 93 9.45 -11.86 6.04
C ASN A 93 7.93 -11.71 5.90
N LEU A 94 7.16 -12.77 6.12
CA LEU A 94 5.69 -12.72 6.11
C LEU A 94 5.14 -11.88 7.27
N MET A 95 5.69 -12.02 8.48
CA MET A 95 5.28 -11.19 9.62
C MET A 95 5.59 -9.70 9.39
N VAL A 96 6.76 -9.38 8.83
CA VAL A 96 7.12 -8.01 8.45
C VAL A 96 6.19 -7.50 7.34
N TRP A 97 5.91 -8.34 6.34
CA TRP A 97 5.01 -8.01 5.23
C TRP A 97 3.61 -7.65 5.71
N GLU A 98 3.07 -8.41 6.66
CA GLU A 98 1.77 -8.17 7.29
C GLU A 98 1.73 -6.82 8.01
N GLN A 99 2.74 -6.53 8.84
CA GLN A 99 2.85 -5.25 9.53
C GLN A 99 2.92 -4.07 8.56
N LEU A 100 3.71 -4.20 7.49
CA LEU A 100 3.80 -3.17 6.45
C LEU A 100 2.46 -2.95 5.74
N HIS A 101 1.71 -4.01 5.48
CA HIS A 101 0.36 -3.92 4.89
C HIS A 101 -0.64 -3.24 5.83
N LEU A 102 -0.54 -3.48 7.14
CA LEU A 102 -1.35 -2.79 8.14
C LEU A 102 -1.07 -1.28 8.15
N TYR A 103 0.21 -0.88 8.21
CA TYR A 103 0.59 0.54 8.17
C TYR A 103 0.08 1.22 6.90
N ARG A 104 0.21 0.56 5.74
CA ARG A 104 -0.31 1.08 4.47
C ARG A 104 -1.82 1.28 4.52
N THR A 105 -2.55 0.34 5.09
CA THR A 105 -4.02 0.40 5.21
C THR A 105 -4.44 1.57 6.09
N LEU A 106 -3.79 1.76 7.24
CA LEU A 106 -4.06 2.86 8.15
C LEU A 106 -3.78 4.23 7.50
N LEU A 107 -2.65 4.36 6.81
CA LEU A 107 -2.32 5.60 6.07
C LEU A 107 -3.33 5.88 4.96
N SER A 108 -3.76 4.83 4.24
CA SER A 108 -4.76 4.96 3.16
C SER A 108 -6.12 5.38 3.72
N LEU A 109 -6.53 4.82 4.87
CA LEU A 109 -7.75 5.23 5.57
C LEU A 109 -7.69 6.67 6.05
N ALA A 110 -6.55 7.11 6.60
CA ALA A 110 -6.35 8.50 7.01
C ALA A 110 -6.45 9.46 5.81
N ALA A 111 -5.81 9.11 4.69
CA ALA A 111 -5.89 9.91 3.46
C ALA A 111 -7.31 9.96 2.91
N LEU A 112 -8.03 8.83 2.91
CA LEU A 112 -9.43 8.76 2.51
C LEU A 112 -10.33 9.61 3.40
N ALA A 113 -10.20 9.51 4.72
CA ALA A 113 -10.98 10.28 5.67
C ALA A 113 -10.76 11.79 5.48
N SER A 114 -9.52 12.20 5.25
CA SER A 114 -9.18 13.61 4.98
C SER A 114 -9.80 14.10 3.66
N ALA A 115 -9.68 13.35 2.58
CA ALA A 115 -10.28 13.68 1.28
C ALA A 115 -11.82 13.72 1.36
N ALA A 116 -12.45 12.74 2.01
CA ALA A 116 -13.89 12.69 2.23
C ALA A 116 -14.37 13.89 3.06
N SER A 117 -13.63 14.27 4.11
CA SER A 117 -13.94 15.45 4.92
C SER A 117 -13.85 16.73 4.11
N ALA A 118 -12.87 16.85 3.21
CA ALA A 118 -12.76 18.01 2.33
C ALA A 118 -13.96 18.10 1.36
N LEU A 119 -14.34 16.97 0.75
CA LEU A 119 -15.50 16.90 -0.14
C LEU A 119 -16.79 17.24 0.60
N TRP A 120 -16.98 16.72 1.82
CA TRP A 120 -18.12 17.04 2.66
C TRP A 120 -18.24 18.54 2.92
N GLN A 121 -17.13 19.22 3.21
CA GLN A 121 -17.12 20.67 3.44
C GLN A 121 -17.38 21.49 2.17
N LEU A 122 -16.96 20.99 1.00
CA LEU A 122 -17.26 21.64 -0.28
C LEU A 122 -18.72 21.44 -0.70
N ALA A 123 -19.36 20.35 -0.28
CA ALA A 123 -20.73 20.01 -0.60
C ALA A 123 -21.76 20.57 0.40
N SER A 124 -21.33 20.94 1.61
CA SER A 124 -22.18 21.52 2.64
C SER A 124 -22.25 23.05 2.46
N PRO A 125 -23.46 23.63 2.35
CA PRO A 125 -23.66 25.07 2.15
C PRO A 125 -23.29 25.93 3.37
#